data_AF-K2QC47-F1
#
_entry.id   AF-K2QC47-F1
#
_cell.length_a   1.000
_cell.length_b   1.000
_cell.length_c   1.000
_cell.angle_alpha   90.00
_cell.angle_beta   90.00
_cell.angle_gamma   90.00
#
_symmetry.space_group_name_H-M   'P 1'
#
loop_
_entity.id
_entity.type
_entity.pdbx_description
1 polymer ?
#
loop_
_entity_poly.entity_id
_entity_poly.type
_entity_poly.pdbx_seq_one_letter_code
_entity_poly.pdbx_strand_id
1 'polypeptide(L)' 'MNIAHAEQMLREFAMLQHEVRETIASGDLATTRDALGEIEAIWMHCQWPRLREATATFLRNHAEYADAYCVGVM' A
#
# COMPACT_ATOMS: atom_id res chain seq x y z
N MET A 1 -4.07 -0.89 21.19
CA MET A 1 -3.69 0.05 20.11
C MET A 1 -4.11 1.45 20.52
N ASN A 2 -3.19 2.41 20.46
CA ASN A 2 -3.46 3.82 20.81
C ASN A 2 -4.20 4.50 19.64
N ILE A 3 -5.24 5.31 19.92
CA ILE A 3 -6.05 6.00 18.91
C ILE A 3 -5.16 6.87 18.00
N ALA A 4 -4.18 7.56 18.57
CA ALA A 4 -3.24 8.41 17.82
C ALA A 4 -2.43 7.62 16.78
N HIS A 5 -2.08 6.36 17.07
CA HIS A 5 -1.33 5.49 16.17
C HIS A 5 -2.20 4.99 15.00
N ALA A 6 -3.47 4.67 15.29
CA ALA A 6 -4.44 4.28 14.26
C ALA A 6 -4.73 5.44 13.29
N GLU A 7 -4.85 6.67 13.80
CA GLU A 7 -5.02 7.87 12.98
C GLU A 7 -3.81 8.18 12.11
N GLN A 8 -2.60 7.94 12.63
CA GLN A 8 -1.37 8.11 11.85
C GLN A 8 -1.34 7.14 10.66
N MET A 9 -1.55 5.85 10.91
CA MET A 9 -1.56 4.83 9.85
C MET A 9 -2.66 5.07 8.80
N LEU A 10 -3.81 5.63 9.21
CA LEU A 10 -4.85 6.06 8.26
C LEU A 10 -4.36 7.18 7.34
N ARG A 11 -3.65 8.18 7.88
CA ARG A 11 -3.11 9.29 7.10
C ARG A 11 -2.03 8.79 6.14
N GLU A 12 -1.12 7.94 6.62
CA GLU A 12 -0.09 7.29 5.80
C GLU A 12 -0.71 6.49 4.66
N PHE A 13 -1.71 5.65 4.96
CA PHE A 13 -2.44 4.90 3.94
C PHE A 13 -3.09 5.81 2.89
N ALA A 14 -3.74 6.90 3.30
CA ALA A 14 -4.38 7.84 2.37
C ALA A 14 -3.36 8.55 1.46
N MET A 15 -2.17 8.88 1.98
CA MET A 15 -1.09 9.48 1.19
C MET A 15 -0.56 8.48 0.16
N LEU A 16 -0.26 7.25 0.56
CA LEU A 16 0.23 6.21 -0.35
C LEU A 16 -0.80 5.86 -1.43
N GLN A 17 -2.09 5.85 -1.09
CA GLN A 17 -3.16 5.69 -2.08
C GLN A 17 -3.17 6.80 -3.14
N HIS A 18 -2.88 8.03 -2.73
CA HIS A 18 -2.80 9.16 -3.65
C HIS A 18 -1.57 9.02 -4.56
N GLU A 19 -0.41 8.74 -3.96
CA GLU A 19 0.85 8.52 -4.68
C GLU A 19 0.73 7.43 -5.73
N VAL A 20 0.21 6.25 -5.38
CA VAL A 20 -0.05 5.14 -6.33
C VAL A 20 -0.87 5.61 -7.53
N ARG A 21 -1.92 6.41 -7.31
CA ARG A 21 -2.78 6.90 -8.41
C ARG A 21 -2.06 7.90 -9.30
N GLU A 22 -1.29 8.81 -8.72
CA GLU A 22 -0.51 9.81 -9.46
C GLU A 22 0.61 9.14 -10.27
N THR A 23 1.33 8.19 -9.67
CA THR A 23 2.44 7.50 -10.30
C THR A 23 1.95 6.60 -11.43
N ILE A 24 0.82 5.90 -11.25
CA ILE A 24 0.16 5.15 -12.34
C ILE A 24 -0.20 6.09 -13.50
N ALA A 25 -0.81 7.24 -13.21
CA ALA A 25 -1.19 8.21 -14.25
C ALA A 25 0.02 8.80 -14.99
N SER A 26 1.13 8.98 -14.30
CA SER A 26 2.39 9.47 -14.88
C SER A 26 3.19 8.40 -15.64
N GLY A 27 2.86 7.12 -15.46
CA GLY A 27 3.61 5.99 -16.00
C GLY A 27 4.84 5.59 -15.18
N ASP A 28 5.05 6.19 -14.00
CA ASP A 28 6.13 5.82 -13.08
C ASP A 28 5.78 4.54 -12.30
N LEU A 29 6.03 3.40 -12.95
CA LEU A 29 5.76 2.09 -12.37
C LEU A 29 6.74 1.71 -11.24
N ALA A 30 7.90 2.37 -11.14
CA ALA A 30 8.84 2.10 -10.04
C ALA A 30 8.29 2.67 -8.73
N THR A 31 7.95 3.96 -8.72
CA THR A 31 7.36 4.61 -7.54
C THR A 31 6.00 3.99 -7.19
N THR A 32 5.22 3.59 -8.20
CA THR A 32 3.97 2.82 -7.97
C THR A 32 4.21 1.55 -7.16
N ARG A 33 5.26 0.78 -7.49
CA ARG A 33 5.60 -0.46 -6.78
C ARG A 33 6.06 -0.19 -5.36
N ASP A 34 6.92 0.80 -5.18
CA ASP A 34 7.46 1.14 -3.86
C ASP A 34 6.32 1.56 -2.92
N ALA A 35 5.42 2.43 -3.38
CA ALA A 35 4.24 2.85 -2.61
C ALA A 35 3.29 1.68 -2.31
N LEU A 36 3.10 0.73 -3.24
CA LEU A 36 2.33 -0.49 -2.99
C LEU A 36 3.01 -1.39 -1.93
N GLY A 37 4.34 -1.49 -1.94
CA GLY A 37 5.11 -2.21 -0.92
C GLY A 37 4.96 -1.59 0.48
N GLU A 38 4.92 -0.26 0.58
CA GLU A 38 4.62 0.42 1.84
C GLU A 38 3.19 0.14 2.33
N ILE A 39 2.20 0.13 1.43
CA ILE A 39 0.81 -0.26 1.77
C ILE A 39 0.75 -1.73 2.23
N GLU A 40 1.55 -2.62 1.62
CA GLU A 40 1.67 -4.00 2.05
C GLU A 40 2.25 -4.11 3.47
N ALA A 41 3.28 -3.32 3.81
CA ALA A 41 3.81 -3.26 5.16
C ALA A 41 2.74 -2.81 6.18
N ILE A 42 1.92 -1.80 5.83
CA ILE A 42 0.76 -1.40 6.65
C ILE A 42 -0.20 -2.58 6.80
N TRP A 43 -0.54 -3.29 5.72
CA TRP A 43 -1.42 -4.47 5.80
C TRP A 43 -0.87 -5.57 6.71
N MET A 44 0.42 -5.88 6.63
CA MET A 44 1.04 -6.93 7.44
C MET A 44 1.08 -6.58 8.93
N HIS A 45 1.44 -5.35 9.26
CA HIS A 45 1.70 -4.91 10.64
C HIS A 45 0.51 -4.23 11.34
N CYS A 46 -0.51 -3.80 10.59
CA CYS A 46 -1.72 -3.21 11.15
C CYS A 46 -2.56 -4.25 11.88
N GLN A 47 -2.83 -3.98 13.17
CA GLN A 47 -3.74 -4.76 14.01
C GLN A 47 -5.20 -4.27 13.93
N TRP A 48 -5.47 -3.17 13.20
CA TRP A 48 -6.83 -2.63 13.08
C TRP A 48 -7.57 -3.33 11.94
N PRO A 49 -8.64 -4.12 12.22
CA PRO A 49 -9.27 -4.92 11.18
C PRO A 49 -9.79 -4.10 10.01
N ARG A 50 -10.40 -2.95 10.27
CA ARG A 50 -10.97 -2.08 9.24
C ARG A 50 -9.92 -1.52 8.29
N LEU A 51 -8.79 -1.05 8.83
CA LEU A 51 -7.70 -0.53 8.00
C LEU A 51 -7.01 -1.66 7.25
N ARG A 52 -6.80 -2.82 7.90
CA ARG A 52 -6.23 -4.01 7.28
C ARG A 52 -7.09 -4.52 6.10
N GLU A 53 -8.41 -4.49 6.22
CA GLU A 53 -9.31 -4.88 5.14
C GLU A 53 -9.28 -3.86 3.98
N ALA A 54 -9.20 -2.57 4.29
CA ALA A 54 -9.09 -1.50 3.30
C ALA A 54 -7.77 -1.60 2.51
N THR A 55 -6.65 -1.83 3.20
CA THR A 55 -5.33 -2.03 2.56
C THR A 55 -5.32 -3.29 1.70
N ALA A 56 -5.82 -4.42 2.20
CA ALA A 56 -5.93 -5.67 1.43
C ALA A 56 -6.76 -5.50 0.16
N THR A 57 -7.88 -4.78 0.24
CA THR A 57 -8.74 -4.51 -0.92
C THR A 57 -8.03 -3.61 -1.92
N PHE A 58 -7.32 -2.59 -1.43
CA PHE A 58 -6.54 -1.70 -2.29
C PHE A 58 -5.45 -2.45 -3.04
N LEU A 59 -4.67 -3.30 -2.36
CA LEU A 59 -3.62 -4.12 -2.96
C LEU A 59 -4.17 -5.05 -4.04
N ARG A 60 -5.31 -5.72 -3.79
CA ARG A 60 -5.97 -6.58 -4.80
C ARG A 60 -6.39 -5.81 -6.05
N ASN A 61 -6.83 -4.56 -5.90
CA ASN A 61 -7.26 -3.73 -7.03
C ASN A 61 -6.10 -3.16 -7.86
N HIS A 62 -4.85 -3.30 -7.38
CA HIS A 62 -3.64 -2.81 -8.04
C HIS A 62 -2.60 -3.93 -8.16
N ALA A 63 -3.02 -5.19 -8.10
CA ALA A 63 -2.14 -6.34 -8.08
C ALA A 63 -1.31 -6.45 -9.37
N GLU A 64 -1.83 -5.95 -10.49
CA GLU A 64 -1.13 -5.88 -11.77
C GLU A 64 0.13 -5.00 -11.74
N TYR A 65 0.23 -4.07 -10.78
CA TYR A 65 1.40 -3.21 -10.58
C TYR A 65 2.36 -3.76 -9.53
N ALA A 66 1.92 -4.68 -8.69
CA ALA A 66 2.72 -5.28 -7.62
C ALA A 66 3.68 -6.40 -8.13
N ASP A 67 3.45 -6.91 -9.35
CA ASP A 67 4.15 -8.09 -9.87
C ASP A 67 5.51 -7.73 -10.50
N ALA A 68 6.55 -7.62 -9.67
CA ALA A 68 7.95 -7.63 -10.13
C ALA A 68 8.95 -8.27 -9.16
N TYR A 69 8.58 -8.60 -7.92
CA TYR A 69 9.48 -9.21 -6.93
C TYR A 69 9.25 -10.71 -6.67
N CYS A 70 8.22 -11.34 -7.25
CA CYS A 70 7.97 -12.78 -7.08
C CYS A 70 8.88 -13.69 -7.93
N VAL A 71 9.81 -13.15 -8.73
CA VAL A 71 10.82 -13.93 -9.48
C VAL A 71 12.19 -13.26 -9.42
N GLY A 72 12.75 -13.10 -8.20
CA GLY A 72 14.02 -12.41 -8.03
C GLY A 72 14.85 -12.80 -6.82
N VAL A 73 14.50 -13.88 -6.12
CA VAL A 73 15.45 -14.57 -5.24
C VAL A 73 16.20 -15.59 -6.11
N MET A 74 17.20 -15.09 -6.84
CA MET A 74 18.32 -15.91 -7.35
C MET A 74 19.45 -15.89 -6.35
#